data_AF-A0A7X9HP16-F1
#
_entry.id   AF-A0A7X9HP16-F1
#
_cell.length_a   1.000
_cell.length_b   1.000
_cell.length_c   1.000
_cell.angle_alpha   90.00
_cell.angle_beta   90.00
_cell.angle_gamma   90.00
#
_symmetry.space_group_name_H-M   'P 1'
#
loop_
_entity.id
_entity.type
_entity.pdbx_description
1 polymer ?
#
loop_
_entity_poly.entity_id
_entity_poly.type
_entity_poly.pdbx_seq_one_letter_code
_entity_poly.pdbx_strand_id
1 'polypeptide(L)'
;MNPREARALGIDVGSTTTKLCAVDGQGRRAWQAIEPTEPRIQEQARRMLAGALAAGVPPGLSLLATGYGRKLVPEARTALTEIGCHARGVHRELGRGGTLIDIGGQDTKVIAVGDDGKVQNFAMNDKCAAGTGRFLEVTAARLRVPLDQMAALALSAQEEVSISSTCTVFAESEIVSLIARGTEVPAIVRGLLRALVRRVGALARATGLRPPLMLSGGVARNEAVQRLLAEELGLSVTLPGEPQLMGAYGAALFALELQSQPPSGQSGMSSA
;
A
#
# COMPACT_ATOMS: atom_id res chain seq x y z
N MET A 1 -10.83 -8.83 17.35
CA MET A 1 -11.35 -7.52 16.89
C MET A 1 -12.75 -7.35 17.45
N ASN A 2 -13.04 -6.24 18.14
CA ASN A 2 -14.38 -5.94 18.67
C ASN A 2 -14.88 -4.61 18.07
N PRO A 3 -15.77 -4.64 17.07
CA PRO A 3 -16.23 -3.43 16.38
C PRO A 3 -16.84 -2.37 17.31
N ARG A 4 -17.48 -2.81 18.41
CA ARG A 4 -18.14 -1.93 19.38
C ARG A 4 -17.17 -1.05 20.18
N GLU A 5 -15.89 -1.42 20.22
CA GLU A 5 -14.84 -0.66 20.90
C GLU A 5 -14.22 0.43 20.01
N ALA A 6 -14.61 0.52 18.74
CA ALA A 6 -14.07 1.52 17.82
C ALA A 6 -14.30 2.95 18.33
N ARG A 7 -13.31 3.81 18.09
CA ARG A 7 -13.26 5.23 18.46
C ARG A 7 -12.91 6.12 17.28
N ALA A 8 -12.24 5.60 16.26
CA ALA A 8 -11.93 6.35 15.05
C ALA A 8 -11.90 5.44 13.82
N LEU A 9 -12.07 6.05 12.64
CA LEU A 9 -12.09 5.41 11.34
C LEU A 9 -11.06 6.05 10.40
N GLY A 10 -10.48 5.23 9.55
CA GLY A 10 -9.61 5.64 8.47
C GLY A 10 -9.99 4.94 7.18
N ILE A 11 -10.13 5.70 6.10
CA ILE A 11 -10.42 5.18 4.77
C ILE A 11 -9.29 5.53 3.81
N ASP A 12 -8.78 4.51 3.13
CA ASP A 12 -7.75 4.64 2.09
C ASP A 12 -8.36 4.30 0.73
N VAL A 13 -8.62 5.34 -0.06
CA VAL A 13 -9.17 5.19 -1.41
C VAL A 13 -8.03 5.15 -2.41
N GLY A 14 -7.51 3.95 -2.68
CA GLY A 14 -6.47 3.73 -3.67
C GLY A 14 -7.01 3.63 -5.10
N SER A 15 -6.11 3.49 -6.08
CA SER A 15 -6.47 3.30 -7.49
C SER A 15 -7.16 1.97 -7.79
N THR A 16 -6.85 0.93 -7.00
CA THR A 16 -7.28 -0.46 -7.27
C THR A 16 -8.10 -1.03 -6.12
N THR A 17 -7.84 -0.61 -4.88
CA THR A 17 -8.62 -1.02 -3.71
C THR A 17 -8.91 0.15 -2.78
N THR A 18 -10.12 0.14 -2.24
CA THR A 18 -10.58 0.99 -1.13
C THR A 18 -10.54 0.17 0.15
N LYS A 19 -9.91 0.71 1.20
CA LYS A 19 -9.78 0.04 2.49
C LYS A 19 -10.37 0.91 3.59
N LEU A 20 -11.11 0.32 4.52
CA LEU A 20 -11.67 0.98 5.69
C LEU A 20 -11.16 0.26 6.94
N CYS A 21 -10.66 1.01 7.91
CA CYS A 21 -10.16 0.49 9.18
C CYS A 21 -10.78 1.26 10.34
N ALA A 22 -11.24 0.54 11.36
CA ALA A 22 -11.66 1.09 12.64
C ALA A 22 -10.64 0.74 13.72
N VAL A 23 -10.34 1.68 14.60
CA VAL A 23 -9.44 1.48 15.74
C VAL A 23 -10.11 1.81 17.06
N ASP A 24 -9.75 1.09 18.13
CA ASP A 24 -10.18 1.38 19.50
C ASP A 24 -9.43 2.58 20.11
N GLY A 25 -9.75 2.92 21.37
CA GLY A 25 -9.10 4.03 22.08
C GLY A 25 -7.59 3.84 22.37
N GLN A 26 -7.08 2.61 22.20
CA GLN A 26 -5.65 2.30 22.28
C GLN A 26 -5.02 2.22 20.88
N GLY A 27 -5.76 2.53 19.82
CA GLY A 27 -5.29 2.42 18.45
C GLY A 27 -5.11 0.98 17.97
N ARG A 28 -5.74 -0.02 18.59
CA ARG A 28 -5.77 -1.41 18.10
C ARG A 28 -6.89 -1.57 17.09
N ARG A 29 -6.70 -2.42 16.07
CA ARG A 29 -7.73 -2.67 15.04
C ARG A 29 -8.99 -3.29 15.67
N ALA A 30 -10.12 -2.61 15.49
CA ALA A 30 -11.43 -3.01 15.98
C ALA A 30 -12.30 -3.64 14.88
N TRP A 31 -12.12 -3.22 13.63
CA TRP A 31 -12.81 -3.73 12.44
C TRP A 31 -12.08 -3.28 11.17
N GLN A 32 -12.23 -4.00 10.06
CA GLN A 32 -11.64 -3.63 8.77
C GLN A 32 -12.45 -4.19 7.59
N ALA A 33 -12.32 -3.54 6.43
CA ALA A 33 -12.81 -4.02 5.15
C ALA A 33 -11.89 -3.58 4.02
N ILE A 34 -11.77 -4.42 2.98
CA ILE A 34 -11.02 -4.15 1.76
C ILE A 34 -11.90 -4.53 0.57
N GLU A 35 -12.11 -3.60 -0.35
CA GLU A 35 -12.90 -3.79 -1.56
C GLU A 35 -12.14 -3.28 -2.79
N PRO A 36 -12.37 -3.82 -4.00
CA PRO A 36 -11.90 -3.19 -5.24
C PRO A 36 -12.42 -1.76 -5.36
N THR A 37 -11.58 -0.81 -5.80
CA THR A 37 -12.02 0.59 -5.98
C THR A 37 -13.05 0.67 -7.11
N GLU A 38 -14.19 1.28 -6.83
CA GLU A 38 -15.23 1.52 -7.82
C GLU A 38 -15.15 2.94 -8.41
N PRO A 39 -15.65 3.17 -9.65
CA PRO A 39 -15.69 4.51 -10.24
C PRO A 39 -16.45 5.54 -9.39
N ARG A 40 -17.50 5.09 -8.69
CA ARG A 40 -18.34 5.93 -7.82
C ARG A 40 -17.85 5.89 -6.38
N ILE A 41 -16.67 6.47 -6.13
CA ILE A 41 -15.97 6.47 -4.83
C ILE A 41 -16.87 6.93 -3.67
N GLN A 42 -17.69 7.97 -3.87
CA GLN A 42 -18.60 8.47 -2.83
C GLN A 42 -19.64 7.44 -2.42
N GLU A 43 -20.22 6.73 -3.38
CA GLU A 43 -21.22 5.69 -3.14
C GLU A 43 -20.57 4.48 -2.46
N GLN A 44 -19.38 4.08 -2.92
CA GLN A 44 -18.61 3.01 -2.30
C GLN A 44 -18.24 3.34 -0.85
N ALA A 45 -17.73 4.54 -0.57
CA ALA A 45 -17.34 4.95 0.78
C ALA A 45 -18.54 4.88 1.74
N ARG A 46 -19.71 5.38 1.32
CA ARG A 46 -20.96 5.29 2.11
C ARG A 46 -21.37 3.84 2.35
N ARG A 47 -21.28 2.97 1.34
CA ARG A 47 -21.59 1.54 1.48
C ARG A 47 -20.66 0.86 2.48
N MET A 48 -19.35 1.12 2.40
CA MET A 48 -18.37 0.55 3.34
C MET A 48 -18.61 1.04 4.77
N LEU A 49 -18.93 2.33 4.95
CA LEU A 49 -19.30 2.89 6.25
C LEU A 49 -20.58 2.26 6.81
N ALA A 50 -21.61 2.07 5.97
CA ALA A 50 -22.82 1.35 6.37
C ALA A 50 -22.53 -0.10 6.77
N GLY A 51 -21.61 -0.77 6.07
CA GLY A 51 -21.12 -2.10 6.44
C GLY A 51 -20.42 -2.12 7.80
N ALA A 52 -19.61 -1.10 8.11
CA ALA A 52 -18.99 -0.94 9.43
C ALA A 52 -20.05 -0.79 10.54
N LEU A 53 -21.07 0.06 10.32
CA LEU A 53 -22.19 0.25 11.25
C LEU A 53 -22.95 -1.07 11.48
N ALA A 54 -23.26 -1.80 10.40
CA ALA A 54 -23.93 -3.09 10.48
C ALA A 54 -23.10 -4.14 11.25
N ALA A 55 -21.77 -4.06 11.18
CA ALA A 55 -20.86 -4.89 11.96
C ALA A 55 -20.74 -4.47 13.44
N GLY A 56 -21.40 -3.39 13.86
CA GLY A 56 -21.42 -2.92 15.23
C GLY A 56 -20.39 -1.83 15.56
N VAL A 57 -19.77 -1.21 14.56
CA VAL A 57 -18.98 0.02 14.77
C VAL A 57 -19.94 1.15 15.20
N PRO A 58 -19.65 1.91 16.27
CA PRO A 58 -20.50 3.01 16.69
C PRO A 58 -20.67 4.09 15.62
N PRO A 59 -21.84 4.75 15.53
CA PRO A 59 -22.03 5.89 14.64
C PRO A 59 -21.29 7.14 15.14
N GLY A 60 -21.06 8.10 14.24
CA GLY A 60 -20.54 9.43 14.59
C GLY A 60 -19.04 9.49 14.92
N LEU A 61 -18.28 8.42 14.69
CA LEU A 61 -16.83 8.42 14.87
C LEU A 61 -16.14 9.35 13.86
N SER A 62 -15.01 9.94 14.26
CA SER A 62 -14.19 10.71 13.31
C SER A 62 -13.64 9.80 12.22
N LEU A 63 -13.74 10.28 10.98
CA LEU A 63 -13.22 9.63 9.78
C LEU A 63 -12.13 10.50 9.15
N LEU A 64 -10.98 9.89 8.86
CA LEU A 64 -9.92 10.50 8.06
C LEU A 64 -9.73 9.75 6.75
N ALA A 65 -9.62 10.49 5.65
CA ALA A 65 -9.40 9.93 4.33
C ALA A 65 -7.93 10.03 3.88
N THR A 66 -7.45 9.01 3.19
CA THR A 66 -6.14 8.94 2.56
C THR A 66 -6.25 8.26 1.19
N GLY A 67 -5.12 8.19 0.48
CA GLY A 67 -5.05 7.62 -0.87
C GLY A 67 -5.36 8.64 -1.97
N TYR A 68 -5.36 8.16 -3.20
CA TYR A 68 -5.64 8.95 -4.41
C TYR A 68 -7.02 9.62 -4.36
N GLY A 69 -8.05 8.86 -3.97
CA GLY A 69 -9.43 9.31 -3.92
C GLY A 69 -9.83 10.06 -2.64
N ARG A 70 -8.89 10.39 -1.75
CA ARG A 70 -9.18 10.95 -0.41
C ARG A 70 -10.08 12.18 -0.40
N LYS A 71 -9.99 13.02 -1.44
CA LYS A 71 -10.80 14.25 -1.57
C LYS A 71 -12.24 13.98 -2.03
N LEU A 72 -12.54 12.74 -2.41
CA LEU A 72 -13.85 12.30 -2.91
C LEU A 72 -14.64 11.56 -1.82
N VAL A 73 -14.21 11.62 -0.55
CA VAL A 73 -14.93 11.03 0.59
C VAL A 73 -15.55 12.18 1.42
N PRO A 74 -16.81 12.57 1.17
CA PRO A 74 -17.43 13.72 1.81
C PRO A 74 -17.65 13.53 3.33
N GLU A 75 -17.71 12.29 3.80
CA GLU A 75 -17.85 11.95 5.21
C GLU A 75 -16.56 12.22 6.02
N ALA A 76 -15.41 12.33 5.36
CA ALA A 76 -14.13 12.58 6.00
C ALA A 76 -13.87 14.09 6.15
N ARG A 77 -13.77 14.56 7.39
CA ARG A 77 -13.49 15.98 7.68
C ARG A 77 -12.04 16.38 7.44
N THR A 78 -11.15 15.40 7.43
CA THR A 78 -9.71 15.60 7.26
C THR A 78 -9.20 14.58 6.25
N ALA A 79 -8.23 15.02 5.44
CA ALA A 79 -7.55 14.16 4.51
C ALA A 79 -6.04 14.35 4.61
N LEU A 80 -5.29 13.25 4.71
CA LEU A 80 -3.83 13.25 4.74
C LEU A 80 -3.26 12.48 3.56
N THR A 81 -1.97 12.68 3.29
CA THR A 81 -1.28 11.91 2.25
C THR A 81 -1.07 10.47 2.71
N GLU A 82 -1.14 9.54 1.76
CA GLU A 82 -0.92 8.13 2.05
C GLU A 82 0.52 7.83 2.48
N ILE A 83 1.48 8.67 2.12
CA ILE A 83 2.86 8.59 2.60
C ILE A 83 2.88 8.63 4.14
N GLY A 84 2.23 9.64 4.73
CA GLY A 84 2.15 9.78 6.18
C GLY A 84 1.34 8.66 6.83
N CYS A 85 0.20 8.30 6.23
CA CYS A 85 -0.66 7.24 6.76
C CYS A 85 0.02 5.87 6.75
N HIS A 86 0.66 5.47 5.64
CA HIS A 86 1.39 4.21 5.57
C HIS A 86 2.56 4.19 6.57
N ALA A 87 3.35 5.25 6.65
CA ALA A 87 4.43 5.35 7.65
C ALA A 87 3.90 5.18 9.08
N ARG A 88 2.81 5.89 9.42
CA ARG A 88 2.18 5.84 10.74
C ARG A 88 1.64 4.45 11.08
N GLY A 89 0.95 3.81 10.13
CA GLY A 89 0.36 2.48 10.29
C GLY A 89 1.42 1.39 10.46
N VAL A 90 2.44 1.38 9.59
CA VAL A 90 3.55 0.42 9.65
C VAL A 90 4.36 0.61 10.94
N HIS A 91 4.71 1.84 11.30
CA HIS A 91 5.45 2.12 12.53
C HIS A 91 4.67 1.68 13.78
N ARG A 92 3.34 1.88 13.81
CA ARG A 92 2.50 1.40 14.93
C ARG A 92 2.58 -0.11 15.11
N GLU A 93 2.63 -0.86 14.02
CA GLU A 93 2.58 -2.32 14.05
C GLU A 93 3.96 -2.96 14.25
N LEU A 94 5.02 -2.36 13.70
CA LEU A 94 6.38 -2.92 13.76
C LEU A 94 7.26 -2.29 14.85
N GLY A 95 6.89 -1.11 15.36
CA GLY A 95 7.56 -0.43 16.46
C GLY A 95 8.96 0.07 16.15
N ARG A 96 9.30 0.33 14.89
CA ARG A 96 10.65 0.74 14.45
C ARG A 96 10.63 1.56 13.17
N GLY A 97 11.65 2.41 12.99
CA GLY A 97 11.94 3.09 11.73
C GLY A 97 12.61 2.16 10.71
N GLY A 98 12.86 2.67 9.50
CA GLY A 98 13.51 1.95 8.40
C GLY A 98 13.09 2.46 7.02
N THR A 99 13.35 1.67 5.97
CA THR A 99 12.85 1.95 4.62
C THR A 99 11.55 1.21 4.38
N LEU A 100 10.44 1.93 4.28
CA LEU A 100 9.15 1.41 3.88
C LEU A 100 8.96 1.53 2.35
N ILE A 101 8.64 0.43 1.69
CA ILE A 101 8.23 0.40 0.29
C ILE A 101 6.74 0.04 0.21
N ASP A 102 5.94 1.00 -0.21
CA ASP A 102 4.52 0.82 -0.53
C ASP A 102 4.37 0.54 -2.03
N ILE A 103 3.99 -0.68 -2.39
CA ILE A 103 3.77 -1.05 -3.80
C ILE A 103 2.26 -1.21 -4.02
N GLY A 104 1.67 -0.16 -4.57
CA GLY A 104 0.25 -0.07 -4.90
C GLY A 104 -0.08 -0.64 -6.28
N GLY A 105 -1.31 -0.40 -6.72
CA GLY A 105 -1.77 -0.80 -8.05
C GLY A 105 -1.16 0.04 -9.17
N GLN A 106 -1.16 1.37 -9.02
CA GLN A 106 -0.70 2.28 -10.08
C GLN A 106 0.55 3.07 -9.74
N ASP A 107 0.98 3.05 -8.48
CA ASP A 107 2.18 3.74 -8.03
C ASP A 107 3.00 2.87 -7.06
N THR A 108 4.24 3.30 -6.84
CA THR A 108 5.13 2.76 -5.82
C THR A 108 5.80 3.91 -5.07
N LYS A 109 5.90 3.78 -3.75
CA LYS A 109 6.48 4.79 -2.87
C LYS A 109 7.55 4.16 -2.01
N VAL A 110 8.67 4.86 -1.88
CA VAL A 110 9.72 4.53 -0.93
C VAL A 110 9.76 5.64 0.10
N ILE A 111 9.63 5.28 1.37
CA ILE A 111 9.48 6.18 2.50
C ILE A 111 10.57 5.85 3.51
N ALA A 112 11.43 6.81 3.82
CA ALA A 112 12.34 6.71 4.95
C ALA A 112 11.60 7.11 6.22
N VAL A 113 11.36 6.13 7.10
CA VAL A 113 10.64 6.31 8.36
C VAL A 113 11.66 6.38 9.50
N GLY A 114 11.60 7.45 10.29
CA GLY A 114 12.43 7.60 11.50
C GLY A 114 11.97 6.69 12.64
N ASP A 115 12.82 6.58 13.67
CA ASP A 115 12.49 5.78 14.87
C ASP A 115 11.29 6.34 15.64
N ASP A 116 11.01 7.64 15.49
CA ASP A 116 9.82 8.32 16.02
C ASP A 116 8.58 8.15 15.13
N GLY A 117 8.68 7.38 14.04
CA GLY A 117 7.60 7.12 13.10
C GLY A 117 7.35 8.25 12.09
N LYS A 118 8.14 9.32 12.11
CA LYS A 118 7.99 10.43 11.17
C LYS A 118 8.63 10.11 9.82
N VAL A 119 8.04 10.67 8.77
CA VAL A 119 8.60 10.62 7.41
C VAL A 119 9.80 11.56 7.34
N GLN A 120 10.99 11.02 7.09
CA GLN A 120 12.23 11.80 6.95
C GLN A 120 12.54 12.15 5.50
N ASN A 121 12.21 11.24 4.58
CA ASN A 121 12.37 11.42 3.15
C ASN A 121 11.39 10.49 2.41
N PHE A 122 11.04 10.82 1.18
CA PHE A 122 10.28 9.89 0.33
C PHE A 122 10.58 10.13 -1.15
N ALA A 123 10.38 9.09 -1.96
CA ALA A 123 10.33 9.18 -3.40
C ALA A 123 9.19 8.30 -3.91
N MET A 124 8.63 8.65 -5.07
CA MET A 124 7.52 7.91 -5.66
C MET A 124 7.64 7.80 -7.18
N ASN A 125 7.09 6.70 -7.70
CA ASN A 125 6.84 6.50 -9.11
C ASN A 125 5.33 6.36 -9.32
N ASP A 126 4.70 7.38 -9.93
CA ASP A 126 3.27 7.46 -10.23
C ASP A 126 2.96 7.62 -11.72
N LYS A 127 4.00 7.79 -12.55
CA LYS A 127 3.86 8.01 -14.01
C LYS A 127 4.03 6.75 -14.83
N CYS A 128 4.55 5.68 -14.24
CA CYS A 128 4.92 4.47 -14.97
C CYS A 128 4.39 3.22 -14.26
N ALA A 129 3.69 2.37 -15.01
CA ALA A 129 3.21 1.08 -14.52
C ALA A 129 4.36 0.11 -14.17
N ALA A 130 5.54 0.28 -14.76
CA ALA A 130 6.71 -0.53 -14.40
C ALA A 130 7.07 -0.31 -12.93
N GLY A 131 7.16 -1.39 -12.15
CA GLY A 131 7.41 -1.30 -10.72
C GLY A 131 6.16 -1.30 -9.84
N THR A 132 4.94 -1.45 -10.40
CA THR A 132 3.67 -1.39 -9.65
C THR A 132 2.83 -2.65 -9.86
N GLY A 133 1.70 -2.77 -9.14
CA GLY A 133 0.74 -3.85 -9.33
C GLY A 133 0.16 -3.93 -10.75
N ARG A 134 0.07 -2.80 -11.46
CA ARG A 134 -0.43 -2.76 -12.84
C ARG A 134 0.49 -3.54 -13.79
N PHE A 135 1.79 -3.52 -13.56
CA PHE A 135 2.72 -4.38 -14.30
C PHE A 135 2.40 -5.86 -14.09
N LEU A 136 2.11 -6.27 -12.86
CA LEU A 136 1.71 -7.65 -12.56
C LEU A 136 0.40 -8.03 -13.23
N GLU A 137 -0.62 -7.18 -13.15
CA GLU A 137 -1.92 -7.42 -13.80
C GLU A 137 -1.77 -7.62 -15.31
N VAL A 138 -1.05 -6.72 -15.99
CA VAL A 138 -0.87 -6.76 -17.45
C VAL A 138 -0.09 -8.01 -17.85
N THR A 139 1.01 -8.29 -17.16
CA THR A 139 1.88 -9.43 -17.52
C THR A 139 1.25 -10.78 -17.20
N ALA A 140 0.52 -10.89 -16.08
CA ALA A 140 -0.27 -12.06 -15.73
C ALA A 140 -1.36 -12.33 -16.78
N ALA A 141 -2.09 -11.30 -17.20
CA ALA A 141 -3.10 -11.40 -18.25
C ALA A 141 -2.48 -11.85 -19.59
N ARG A 142 -1.31 -11.31 -19.95
CA ARG A 142 -0.60 -11.71 -21.17
C ARG A 142 -0.17 -13.18 -21.16
N LEU A 143 0.25 -13.68 -20.00
CA LEU A 143 0.61 -15.08 -19.77
C LEU A 143 -0.60 -16.01 -19.56
N ARG A 144 -1.82 -15.44 -19.44
CA ARG A 144 -3.04 -16.16 -19.03
C ARG A 144 -2.88 -16.90 -17.70
N VAL A 145 -2.15 -16.28 -16.78
CA VAL A 145 -1.89 -16.78 -15.43
C VAL A 145 -2.72 -15.96 -14.45
N PRO A 146 -3.43 -16.59 -13.50
CA PRO A 146 -4.09 -15.88 -12.41
C PRO A 146 -3.08 -15.08 -11.57
N LEU A 147 -3.41 -13.84 -11.22
CA LEU A 147 -2.50 -12.92 -10.51
C LEU A 147 -2.01 -13.50 -9.16
N ASP A 148 -2.86 -14.24 -8.48
CA ASP A 148 -2.57 -14.93 -7.20
C ASP A 148 -1.63 -16.15 -7.36
N GLN A 149 -1.48 -16.69 -8.57
CA GLN A 149 -0.55 -17.79 -8.87
C GLN A 149 0.84 -17.31 -9.29
N MET A 150 1.01 -16.02 -9.63
CA MET A 150 2.28 -15.45 -10.09
C MET A 150 3.42 -15.67 -9.10
N ALA A 151 3.15 -15.56 -7.79
CA ALA A 151 4.17 -15.79 -6.76
C ALA A 151 4.67 -17.24 -6.77
N ALA A 152 3.76 -18.21 -6.76
CA ALA A 152 4.11 -19.63 -6.75
C ALA A 152 4.90 -20.04 -8.01
N LEU A 153 4.50 -19.54 -9.17
CA LEU A 153 5.19 -19.79 -10.44
C LEU A 153 6.61 -19.19 -10.46
N ALA A 154 6.79 -17.95 -9.98
CA ALA A 154 8.12 -17.36 -9.89
C ALA A 154 9.06 -18.17 -8.97
N LEU A 155 8.51 -18.69 -7.87
CA LEU A 155 9.28 -19.45 -6.88
C LEU A 155 9.61 -20.87 -7.31
N SER A 156 8.80 -21.48 -8.20
CA SER A 156 9.07 -22.81 -8.74
C SER A 156 10.05 -22.82 -9.92
N ALA A 157 10.36 -21.65 -10.48
CA ALA A 157 11.24 -21.51 -11.62
C ALA A 157 12.66 -22.00 -11.30
N GLN A 158 13.14 -22.96 -12.11
CA GLN A 158 14.50 -23.50 -12.03
C GLN A 158 15.54 -22.51 -12.55
N GLU A 159 15.11 -21.62 -13.45
CA GLU A 159 15.96 -20.64 -14.12
C GLU A 159 15.25 -19.28 -14.15
N GLU A 160 16.02 -18.21 -14.25
CA GLU A 160 15.52 -16.84 -14.38
C GLU A 160 15.88 -16.31 -15.76
N VAL A 161 14.88 -15.91 -16.56
CA VAL A 161 15.15 -15.26 -17.84
C VAL A 161 15.38 -13.77 -17.65
N SER A 162 16.36 -13.23 -18.36
CA SER A 162 16.57 -11.78 -18.38
C SER A 162 15.49 -11.12 -19.23
N ILE A 163 14.78 -10.16 -18.63
CA ILE A 163 13.85 -9.27 -19.33
C ILE A 163 14.51 -7.91 -19.44
N SER A 164 14.77 -7.52 -20.69
CA SER A 164 15.48 -6.27 -21.02
C SER A 164 14.55 -5.05 -21.00
N SER A 165 13.26 -5.27 -21.22
CA SER A 165 12.27 -4.20 -21.32
C SER A 165 11.98 -3.54 -19.97
N THR A 166 12.21 -2.22 -19.90
CA THR A 166 11.84 -1.39 -18.75
C THR A 166 10.40 -0.88 -18.81
N CYS A 167 9.76 -0.94 -19.99
CA CYS A 167 8.40 -0.48 -20.22
C CYS A 167 7.44 -1.68 -20.21
N THR A 168 6.31 -1.56 -19.52
CA THR A 168 5.28 -2.62 -19.46
C THR A 168 4.82 -3.04 -20.86
N VAL A 169 4.66 -2.10 -21.79
CA VAL A 169 4.24 -2.38 -23.18
C VAL A 169 5.27 -3.22 -23.92
N PHE A 170 6.56 -2.93 -23.76
CA PHE A 170 7.63 -3.72 -24.38
C PHE A 170 7.82 -5.06 -23.70
N ALA A 171 7.63 -5.14 -22.38
CA ALA A 171 7.63 -6.39 -21.65
C ALA A 171 6.55 -7.36 -22.17
N GLU A 172 5.36 -6.88 -22.56
CA GLU A 172 4.35 -7.73 -23.20
C GLU A 172 4.82 -8.34 -24.52
N SER A 173 5.56 -7.58 -25.31
CA SER A 173 6.12 -8.06 -26.58
C SER A 173 7.24 -9.07 -26.34
N GLU A 174 8.10 -8.82 -25.35
CA GLU A 174 9.16 -9.73 -24.93
C GLU A 174 8.61 -11.06 -24.39
N ILE A 175 7.49 -11.04 -23.66
CA ILE A 175 6.75 -12.23 -23.24
C ILE A 175 6.37 -13.08 -24.46
N VAL A 176 5.82 -12.47 -25.52
CA VAL A 176 5.43 -13.19 -26.74
C VAL A 176 6.63 -13.86 -27.39
N SER A 177 7.75 -13.14 -27.51
CA SER A 177 8.98 -13.70 -28.07
C SER A 177 9.54 -14.84 -27.21
N LEU A 178 9.46 -14.78 -25.89
CA LEU A 178 9.91 -15.84 -24.98
C LEU A 178 9.03 -17.10 -25.10
N ILE A 179 7.70 -16.93 -25.15
CA ILE A 179 6.77 -18.05 -25.36
C ILE A 179 7.04 -18.71 -26.72
N ALA A 180 7.21 -17.92 -27.79
CA ALA A 180 7.46 -18.45 -29.13
C ALA A 180 8.78 -19.24 -29.22
N ARG A 181 9.75 -18.93 -28.36
CA ARG A 181 11.01 -19.67 -28.22
C ARG A 181 10.92 -20.90 -27.32
N GLY A 182 9.74 -21.22 -26.79
CA GLY A 182 9.55 -22.36 -25.89
C GLY A 182 10.10 -22.13 -24.48
N THR A 183 10.22 -20.87 -24.04
CA THR A 183 10.64 -20.56 -22.67
C THR A 183 9.54 -20.96 -21.68
N GLU A 184 9.91 -21.68 -20.62
CA GLU A 184 8.99 -22.09 -19.57
C GLU A 184 8.36 -20.89 -18.85
N VAL A 185 7.04 -20.94 -18.64
CA VAL A 185 6.26 -19.85 -18.02
C VAL A 185 6.81 -19.45 -16.63
N PRO A 186 7.16 -20.38 -15.72
CA PRO A 186 7.81 -20.04 -14.44
C PRO A 186 9.03 -19.12 -14.60
N ALA A 187 9.91 -19.43 -15.58
CA ALA A 187 11.13 -18.65 -15.81
C ALA A 187 10.81 -17.24 -16.31
N ILE A 188 9.81 -17.10 -17.20
CA ILE A 188 9.30 -15.80 -17.67
C ILE A 188 8.74 -15.00 -16.49
N VAL A 189 7.87 -15.60 -15.67
CA VAL A 189 7.27 -14.94 -14.50
C VAL A 189 8.35 -14.45 -13.54
N ARG A 190 9.36 -15.29 -13.23
CA ARG A 190 10.48 -14.88 -12.38
C ARG A 190 11.25 -13.70 -12.96
N GLY A 191 11.54 -13.71 -14.26
CA GLY A 191 12.18 -12.59 -14.96
C GLY A 191 11.37 -11.29 -14.90
N LEU A 192 10.04 -11.38 -15.04
CA LEU A 192 9.13 -10.23 -14.93
C LEU A 192 9.13 -9.64 -13.51
N LEU A 193 9.04 -10.49 -12.49
CA LEU A 193 9.13 -10.03 -11.11
C LEU A 193 10.50 -9.43 -10.80
N ARG A 194 11.59 -9.99 -11.35
CA ARG A 194 12.93 -9.41 -11.24
C ARG A 194 12.97 -8.00 -11.84
N ALA A 195 12.39 -7.80 -13.03
CA ALA A 195 12.32 -6.49 -13.67
C ALA A 195 11.52 -5.47 -12.82
N LEU A 196 10.41 -5.90 -12.21
CA LEU A 196 9.64 -5.09 -11.26
C LEU A 196 10.52 -4.68 -10.07
N VAL A 197 11.15 -5.64 -9.37
CA VAL A 197 11.90 -5.32 -8.15
C VAL A 197 13.15 -4.48 -8.43
N ARG A 198 13.81 -4.63 -9.58
CA ARG A 198 14.93 -3.77 -9.98
C ARG A 198 14.50 -2.31 -10.08
N ARG A 199 13.32 -2.04 -10.64
CA ARG A 199 12.76 -0.69 -10.74
C ARG A 199 12.47 -0.10 -9.37
N VAL A 200 11.88 -0.89 -8.48
CA VAL A 200 11.58 -0.50 -7.10
C VAL A 200 12.87 -0.29 -6.30
N GLY A 201 13.86 -1.16 -6.48
CA GLY A 201 15.15 -1.09 -5.80
C GLY A 201 15.97 0.13 -6.21
N ALA A 202 15.92 0.52 -7.49
CA ALA A 202 16.53 1.78 -7.95
C ALA A 202 15.90 3.00 -7.25
N LEU A 203 14.58 3.04 -7.12
CA LEU A 203 13.88 4.09 -6.37
C LEU A 203 14.28 4.07 -4.88
N ALA A 204 14.40 2.86 -4.30
CA ALA A 204 14.75 2.70 -2.89
C ALA A 204 16.16 3.22 -2.56
N ARG A 205 17.14 2.92 -3.43
CA ARG A 205 18.51 3.42 -3.29
C ARG A 205 18.57 4.95 -3.36
N ALA A 206 17.77 5.57 -4.22
CA ALA A 206 17.73 7.04 -4.35
C ALA A 206 17.19 7.77 -3.11
N THR A 207 16.31 7.13 -2.32
CA THR A 207 15.71 7.73 -1.11
C THR A 207 16.60 7.64 0.14
N GLY A 208 17.67 6.84 0.09
CA GLY A 208 18.55 6.56 1.23
C GLY A 208 18.10 5.32 2.01
N LEU A 209 18.53 4.16 1.51
CA LEU A 209 18.18 2.84 2.05
C LEU A 209 18.65 2.69 3.51
N ARG A 210 17.75 2.31 4.41
CA ARG A 210 18.03 2.03 5.82
C ARG A 210 17.32 0.76 6.28
N PRO A 211 18.02 -0.16 6.96
CA PRO A 211 17.39 -1.35 7.51
C PRO A 211 16.45 -1.00 8.67
N PRO A 212 15.42 -1.82 8.92
CA PRO A 212 14.96 -2.92 8.06
C PRO A 212 14.23 -2.40 6.81
N LEU A 213 14.13 -3.27 5.80
CA LEU A 213 13.24 -3.07 4.68
C LEU A 213 11.82 -3.50 5.10
N MET A 214 10.86 -2.58 5.04
CA MET A 214 9.46 -2.82 5.38
C MET A 214 8.61 -2.72 4.11
N LEU A 215 7.59 -3.56 3.93
CA LEU A 215 6.70 -3.47 2.77
C LEU A 215 5.25 -3.22 3.16
N SER A 216 4.54 -2.42 2.36
CA SER A 216 3.09 -2.24 2.41
C SER A 216 2.47 -2.25 1.01
N GLY A 217 1.15 -2.17 0.95
CA GLY A 217 0.40 -2.17 -0.30
C GLY A 217 0.03 -3.59 -0.76
N GLY A 218 -0.79 -3.68 -1.79
CA GLY A 218 -1.34 -4.97 -2.24
C GLY A 218 -0.27 -5.92 -2.78
N VAL A 219 0.76 -5.39 -3.45
CA VAL A 219 1.83 -6.21 -4.03
C VAL A 219 2.76 -6.79 -2.96
N ALA A 220 2.81 -6.20 -1.76
CA ALA A 220 3.57 -6.76 -0.65
C ALA A 220 3.08 -8.15 -0.21
N ARG A 221 1.88 -8.58 -0.62
CA ARG A 221 1.37 -9.96 -0.40
C ARG A 221 2.00 -11.00 -1.33
N ASN A 222 2.66 -10.57 -2.40
CA ASN A 222 3.33 -11.48 -3.33
C ASN A 222 4.68 -11.91 -2.74
N GLU A 223 4.75 -13.16 -2.26
CA GLU A 223 5.94 -13.70 -1.60
C GLU A 223 7.20 -13.67 -2.50
N ALA A 224 7.04 -13.90 -3.81
CA ALA A 224 8.15 -13.80 -4.73
C ALA A 224 8.70 -12.38 -4.81
N VAL A 225 7.83 -11.35 -4.85
CA VAL A 225 8.28 -9.95 -4.79
C VAL A 225 9.01 -9.65 -3.48
N GLN A 226 8.55 -10.18 -2.35
CA GLN A 226 9.24 -10.01 -1.06
C GLN A 226 10.67 -10.56 -1.11
N ARG A 227 10.83 -11.81 -1.56
CA ARG A 227 12.14 -12.48 -1.64
C ARG A 227 13.06 -11.78 -2.65
N LEU A 228 12.55 -11.46 -3.83
CA LEU A 228 13.33 -10.81 -4.88
C LEU A 228 13.73 -9.37 -4.50
N LEU A 229 12.91 -8.64 -3.73
CA LEU A 229 13.30 -7.34 -3.16
C LEU A 229 14.37 -7.48 -2.09
N ALA A 230 14.26 -8.48 -1.23
CA ALA A 230 15.27 -8.76 -0.20
C ALA A 230 16.63 -9.04 -0.85
N GLU A 231 16.66 -9.85 -1.90
CA GLU A 231 17.84 -10.12 -2.73
C GLU A 231 18.37 -8.85 -3.42
N GLU A 232 17.49 -8.10 -4.10
CA GLU A 232 17.86 -6.89 -4.88
C GLU A 232 18.44 -5.77 -4.01
N LEU A 233 18.02 -5.69 -2.75
CA LEU A 233 18.45 -4.64 -1.80
C LEU A 233 19.44 -5.14 -0.74
N GLY A 234 19.71 -6.45 -0.67
CA GLY A 234 20.57 -7.04 0.35
C GLY A 234 20.06 -6.83 1.78
N LEU A 235 18.75 -6.72 1.97
CA LEU A 235 18.10 -6.44 3.26
C LEU A 235 17.00 -7.45 3.57
N SER A 236 16.85 -7.81 4.85
CA SER A 236 15.71 -8.59 5.31
C SER A 236 14.41 -7.79 5.23
N VAL A 237 13.38 -8.39 4.63
CA VAL A 237 12.02 -7.83 4.57
C VAL A 237 11.29 -8.08 5.88
N THR A 238 10.62 -7.05 6.40
CA THR A 238 9.69 -7.11 7.54
C THR A 238 8.30 -6.69 7.06
N LEU A 239 7.27 -7.45 7.42
CA LEU A 239 5.89 -7.17 7.02
C LEU A 239 5.03 -6.90 8.25
N PRO A 240 4.12 -5.91 8.18
CA PRO A 240 2.98 -5.87 9.10
C PRO A 240 2.05 -7.06 8.82
N GLY A 241 1.18 -7.39 9.76
CA GLY A 241 0.25 -8.52 9.63
C GLY A 241 -0.75 -8.35 8.48
N GLU A 242 -1.09 -7.11 8.12
CA GLU A 242 -1.91 -6.81 6.93
C GLU A 242 -1.32 -5.63 6.11
N PRO A 243 -0.37 -5.90 5.20
CA PRO A 243 0.34 -4.86 4.45
C PRO A 243 -0.55 -3.96 3.61
N GLN A 244 -1.66 -4.49 3.09
CA GLN A 244 -2.57 -3.74 2.21
C GLN A 244 -3.42 -2.72 2.99
N LEU A 245 -3.56 -2.87 4.31
CA LEU A 245 -4.43 -2.01 5.15
C LEU A 245 -3.69 -0.82 5.77
N MET A 246 -2.36 -0.76 5.67
CA MET A 246 -1.55 0.18 6.45
C MET A 246 -1.91 1.66 6.24
N GLY A 247 -2.32 2.05 5.04
CA GLY A 247 -2.84 3.38 4.76
C GLY A 247 -4.11 3.69 5.56
N ALA A 248 -5.12 2.83 5.49
CA ALA A 248 -6.37 3.01 6.23
C ALA A 248 -6.14 2.93 7.75
N TYR A 249 -5.26 2.04 8.20
CA TYR A 249 -4.90 1.93 9.61
C TYR A 249 -4.22 3.19 10.13
N GLY A 250 -3.22 3.72 9.42
CA GLY A 250 -2.58 4.98 9.76
C GLY A 250 -3.53 6.17 9.74
N ALA A 251 -4.46 6.21 8.77
CA ALA A 251 -5.50 7.23 8.75
C ALA A 251 -6.40 7.17 9.99
N ALA A 252 -6.79 5.97 10.44
CA ALA A 252 -7.59 5.78 11.64
C ALA A 252 -6.84 6.20 12.92
N LEU A 253 -5.53 5.96 12.98
CA LEU A 253 -4.68 6.42 14.08
C LEU A 253 -4.60 7.95 14.15
N PHE A 254 -4.40 8.62 13.01
CA PHE A 254 -4.43 10.08 12.97
C PHE A 254 -5.81 10.64 13.34
N ALA A 255 -6.89 9.99 12.90
CA ALA A 255 -8.25 10.38 13.29
C ALA A 255 -8.45 10.31 14.82
N LEU A 256 -7.90 9.27 15.48
CA LEU A 256 -7.94 9.13 16.94
C LEU A 256 -7.10 10.21 17.66
N GLU A 257 -5.93 10.53 17.14
CA GLU A 257 -5.03 11.55 17.70
C GLU A 257 -5.64 12.95 17.62
N LEU A 258 -6.31 13.28 16.52
CA LEU A 258 -6.97 14.58 16.31
C LEU A 258 -8.17 14.79 17.25
N GLN A 259 -8.82 13.72 17.72
CA GLN A 259 -9.87 13.82 18.76
C GLN A 259 -9.29 14.21 20.13
N SER A 260 -8.04 13.85 20.38
CA SER A 260 -7.37 14.04 21.67
C SER A 260 -6.70 15.41 21.81
N GLN A 261 -6.61 16.18 20.72
CA GLN A 261 -6.13 17.55 20.76
C GLN A 261 -7.28 18.49 21.13
N PRO A 262 -7.13 19.38 22.13
CA PRO A 262 -8.13 20.42 22.37
C PRO A 262 -8.28 21.27 21.10
N PRO A 263 -9.48 21.79 20.79
CA PRO A 263 -9.65 22.70 19.66
C PRO A 263 -8.65 23.85 19.84
N SER A 264 -7.82 24.09 18.83
CA SER A 264 -6.88 25.21 18.82
C SER A 264 -7.68 26.49 19.08
N GLY A 265 -7.56 27.01 20.30
CA GLY A 265 -8.28 28.18 20.76
C GLY A 265 -7.97 29.35 19.83
N GLN A 266 -9.02 30.09 19.50
CA GLN A 266 -8.94 31.47 19.02
C GLN A 266 -8.10 32.25 20.06
N SER A 267 -6.81 32.43 19.78
CA SER A 267 -5.98 33.35 20.54
C SER A 267 -6.40 34.77 20.15
N GLY A 268 -6.85 35.51 21.16
CA GLY A 268 -7.53 36.79 21.08
C GLY A 268 -6.95 37.85 20.14
N MET A 269 -7.86 38.62 19.56
CA MET A 269 -7.67 40.06 19.44
C MET A 269 -8.57 40.73 20.47
N SER A 270 -7.96 41.02 21.62
CA SER A 270 -8.44 42.03 22.55
C SER A 270 -8.48 43.37 21.84
N SER A 271 -9.57 44.09 22.07
CA SER A 271 -9.69 45.53 21.90
C SER A 271 -8.45 46.29 22.39
N ALA A 272 -7.98 47.20 21.54
CA ALA A 272 -7.44 48.51 21.90
C ALA A 272 -7.83 49.48 20.77
#